data_AF-A0A4Z2IIZ7-F1
#
_entry.id   AF-A0A4Z2IIZ7-F1
#
_cell.length_a   1.000
_cell.length_b   1.000
_cell.length_c   1.000
_cell.angle_alpha   90.00
_cell.angle_beta   90.00
_cell.angle_gamma   90.00
#
_symmetry.space_group_name_H-M   'P 1'
#
loop_
_entity.id
_entity.type
_entity.pdbx_description
1 polymer ?
#
loop_
_entity_poly.entity_id
_entity_poly.type
_entity_poly.pdbx_seq_one_letter_code
_entity_poly.pdbx_strand_id
1 'polypeptide(L)'
;MISWWRQPVRPGLEASGKYKTQNVYQEFAEVDRFREQDLHYGDNYHSNIEHSAALDKLRHLWYQQDDSDVMSLLATLDWIITSRSDMDNGHGPSNTLMLEFKEDPALTEMMRLRVSSLQRSGHKRQDGERLLLPHEAVYRLDFHNQELNFSRWYFSLAARGRVTITGICQLWTPDLTYLMTRQLLDPNGTFWRNAEDPEESPLKWLEADMQEFGERIAELAKVRKVMYFLFAFKESAVAANLSCSLEFTLDK
;
A
#
# COMPACT_ATOMS: atom_id res chain seq x y z
N MET A 1 40.34 1.72 -37.16
CA MET A 1 41.38 0.85 -37.75
C MET A 1 42.26 0.39 -36.60
N ILE A 2 42.42 -0.87 -36.19
CA ILE A 2 42.14 -2.20 -36.74
C ILE A 2 41.82 -3.13 -35.55
N SER A 3 40.98 -4.12 -35.80
CA SER A 3 40.47 -5.15 -34.89
C SER A 3 41.16 -6.52 -35.05
N TRP A 4 40.79 -7.45 -34.15
CA TRP A 4 41.00 -8.92 -34.13
C TRP A 4 42.32 -9.38 -33.49
N TRP A 5 42.30 -10.27 -32.49
CA TRP A 5 41.94 -11.68 -32.65
C TRP A 5 41.10 -12.32 -31.53
N ARG A 6 40.34 -13.34 -31.95
CA ARG A 6 39.50 -14.29 -31.20
C ARG A 6 40.23 -15.64 -31.03
N GLN A 7 39.97 -16.28 -29.88
CA GLN A 7 39.67 -17.73 -29.67
C GLN A 7 40.81 -18.78 -29.74
N PRO A 8 40.74 -19.90 -28.96
CA PRO A 8 39.69 -20.94 -29.08
C PRO A 8 39.02 -21.46 -27.80
N VAL A 9 37.78 -21.91 -28.00
CA VAL A 9 36.96 -22.76 -27.12
C VAL A 9 37.23 -24.24 -27.43
N ARG A 10 37.21 -25.11 -26.43
CA ARG A 10 36.96 -26.57 -26.57
C ARG A 10 36.27 -27.15 -25.31
N PRO A 11 35.61 -28.32 -25.41
CA PRO A 11 34.19 -28.46 -25.03
C PRO A 11 33.87 -29.59 -24.02
N GLY A 12 32.63 -29.56 -23.49
CA GLY A 12 31.81 -30.74 -23.18
C GLY A 12 31.81 -31.24 -21.72
N LEU A 13 30.73 -30.99 -20.97
CA LEU A 13 29.68 -32.01 -20.71
C LEU A 13 28.45 -31.41 -19.99
N GLU A 14 27.30 -31.55 -20.67
CA GLU A 14 25.90 -31.77 -20.22
C GLU A 14 25.36 -31.09 -18.94
N ALA A 15 24.37 -30.18 -19.01
CA ALA A 15 22.97 -30.29 -19.46
C ALA A 15 21.99 -30.75 -18.36
N SER A 16 21.25 -29.79 -17.78
CA SER A 16 19.87 -29.98 -17.30
C SER A 16 19.22 -28.63 -16.99
N GLY A 17 18.06 -28.36 -17.61
CA GLY A 17 17.06 -27.43 -17.05
C GLY A 17 16.90 -26.03 -17.65
N LYS A 18 16.77 -25.88 -18.98
CA LYS A 18 16.12 -24.69 -19.58
C LYS A 18 15.10 -25.10 -20.64
N TYR A 19 13.89 -25.42 -20.22
CA TYR A 19 12.66 -25.29 -21.02
C TYR A 19 11.46 -25.16 -20.08
N LYS A 20 10.98 -23.92 -19.86
CA LYS A 20 9.59 -23.51 -19.55
C LYS A 20 9.55 -22.17 -18.80
N THR A 21 9.86 -21.07 -19.47
CA THR A 21 9.45 -19.72 -19.05
C THR A 21 9.16 -18.81 -20.24
N GLN A 22 8.79 -19.42 -21.38
CA GLN A 22 8.46 -18.68 -22.60
C GLN A 22 6.99 -18.83 -23.00
N ASN A 23 6.13 -19.31 -22.10
CA ASN A 23 4.72 -19.57 -22.39
C ASN A 23 3.73 -18.99 -21.35
N VAL A 24 4.13 -17.96 -20.60
CA VAL A 24 3.21 -17.26 -19.67
C VAL A 24 2.74 -15.93 -20.28
N TYR A 25 3.60 -15.23 -21.04
CA TYR A 25 3.23 -13.97 -21.67
C TYR A 25 2.38 -14.11 -22.96
N GLN A 26 2.22 -15.31 -23.51
CA GLN A 26 1.29 -15.55 -24.63
C GLN A 26 -0.12 -15.93 -24.17
N GLU A 27 -0.29 -16.48 -22.97
CA GLU A 27 -1.62 -16.81 -22.41
C GLU A 27 -2.38 -15.56 -21.88
N PHE A 28 -1.67 -14.54 -21.39
CA PHE A 28 -2.31 -13.28 -20.98
C PHE A 28 -2.86 -12.45 -22.14
N ALA A 29 -2.33 -12.63 -23.37
CA ALA A 29 -2.83 -11.93 -24.56
C ALA A 29 -4.06 -12.59 -25.21
N GLU A 30 -4.45 -13.79 -24.76
CA GLU A 30 -5.70 -14.45 -25.17
C GLU A 30 -6.85 -14.24 -24.18
N VAL A 31 -6.56 -13.98 -22.91
CA VAL A 31 -7.58 -13.59 -21.91
C VAL A 31 -8.14 -12.20 -22.19
N ASP A 32 -7.32 -11.25 -22.65
CA ASP A 32 -7.80 -9.92 -23.06
C ASP A 32 -8.57 -9.92 -24.39
N ARG A 33 -8.43 -10.95 -25.24
CA ARG A 33 -9.24 -11.08 -26.47
C ARG A 33 -10.61 -11.71 -26.24
N PHE A 34 -10.83 -12.39 -25.12
CA PHE A 34 -12.17 -12.85 -24.72
C PHE A 34 -13.02 -11.75 -24.07
N ARG A 35 -12.38 -10.63 -23.69
CA ARG A 35 -13.05 -9.53 -22.97
C ARG A 35 -13.72 -8.49 -23.88
N GLU A 36 -13.53 -8.59 -25.19
CA GLU A 36 -14.16 -7.72 -26.20
C GLU A 36 -15.36 -8.36 -26.94
N GLN A 37 -15.75 -9.61 -26.62
CA GLN A 37 -16.90 -10.26 -27.27
C GLN A 37 -18.14 -10.48 -26.38
N ASP A 38 -18.07 -10.25 -25.07
CA ASP A 38 -19.22 -10.50 -24.17
C ASP A 38 -20.04 -9.24 -23.81
N LEU A 39 -20.06 -8.24 -24.68
CA LEU A 39 -21.02 -7.12 -24.58
C LEU A 39 -22.43 -7.46 -25.11
N HIS A 40 -22.70 -8.72 -25.45
CA HIS A 40 -24.03 -9.15 -25.88
C HIS A 40 -24.33 -10.61 -25.49
N TYR A 41 -24.84 -10.84 -24.29
CA TYR A 41 -26.10 -11.57 -24.03
C TYR A 41 -26.26 -11.82 -22.52
N GLY A 42 -27.49 -11.73 -22.02
CA GLY A 42 -27.83 -11.94 -20.62
C GLY A 42 -27.80 -13.40 -20.16
N ASP A 43 -27.94 -13.51 -18.84
CA ASP A 43 -28.23 -14.69 -18.02
C ASP A 43 -27.14 -15.76 -17.88
N ASN A 44 -26.64 -15.96 -16.64
CA ASN A 44 -26.12 -17.26 -16.22
C ASN A 44 -26.09 -17.42 -14.68
N TYR A 45 -27.15 -18.03 -14.14
CA TYR A 45 -27.22 -18.56 -12.77
C TYR A 45 -26.52 -19.94 -12.61
N HIS A 46 -25.79 -20.42 -13.62
CA HIS A 46 -25.17 -21.75 -13.62
C HIS A 46 -23.66 -21.78 -13.28
N SER A 47 -22.97 -20.64 -13.22
CA SER A 47 -21.52 -20.59 -12.97
C SER A 47 -21.12 -20.67 -11.49
N ASN A 48 -22.02 -20.37 -10.56
CA ASN A 48 -21.69 -20.32 -9.12
C ASN A 48 -21.60 -21.70 -8.44
N ILE A 49 -22.27 -22.73 -8.98
CA ILE A 49 -22.29 -24.07 -8.35
C ILE A 49 -20.99 -24.83 -8.64
N GLU A 50 -20.41 -24.69 -9.84
CA GLU A 50 -19.16 -25.35 -10.21
C GLU A 50 -17.94 -24.74 -9.49
N HIS A 51 -17.99 -23.44 -9.17
CA HIS A 51 -16.92 -22.74 -8.47
C HIS A 51 -16.84 -23.12 -6.98
N SER A 52 -17.98 -23.35 -6.32
CA SER A 52 -18.05 -23.84 -4.94
C SER A 52 -17.51 -25.26 -4.80
N ALA A 53 -17.80 -26.15 -5.76
CA ALA A 53 -17.30 -27.53 -5.74
C ALA A 53 -15.78 -27.62 -5.96
N ALA A 54 -15.19 -26.70 -6.74
CA ALA A 54 -13.75 -26.61 -6.92
C ALA A 54 -13.03 -26.18 -5.63
N LEU A 55 -13.63 -25.26 -4.87
CA LEU A 55 -13.10 -24.77 -3.59
C LEU A 55 -13.13 -25.84 -2.49
N ASP A 56 -14.20 -26.64 -2.39
CA ASP A 56 -14.26 -27.75 -1.42
C ASP A 56 -13.25 -28.85 -1.74
N LYS A 57 -12.95 -29.08 -3.02
CA LYS A 57 -11.92 -30.02 -3.45
C LYS A 57 -10.51 -29.53 -3.09
N LEU A 58 -10.25 -28.23 -3.20
CA LEU A 58 -8.99 -27.60 -2.79
C LEU A 58 -8.84 -27.57 -1.26
N ARG A 59 -9.93 -27.37 -0.52
CA ARG A 59 -9.96 -27.44 0.96
C ARG A 59 -9.65 -28.85 1.47
N HIS A 60 -10.18 -29.89 0.81
CA HIS A 60 -9.94 -31.29 1.18
C HIS A 60 -8.54 -31.80 0.86
N LEU A 61 -7.93 -31.32 -0.24
CA LEU A 61 -6.55 -31.66 -0.59
C LEU A 61 -5.51 -31.07 0.38
N TRP A 62 -5.91 -30.09 1.21
CA TRP A 62 -4.99 -29.28 2.01
C TRP A 62 -4.85 -29.67 3.48
N TYR A 63 -5.64 -30.63 3.99
CA TYR A 63 -5.48 -31.13 5.37
C TYR A 63 -4.21 -31.99 5.58
N GLN A 64 -3.27 -31.97 4.62
CA GLN A 64 -2.06 -32.81 4.60
C GLN A 64 -0.73 -32.06 4.45
N GLN A 65 -0.71 -30.72 4.34
CA GLN A 65 0.55 -29.96 4.16
C GLN A 65 0.55 -28.68 5.02
N ASP A 66 1.57 -28.54 5.86
CA ASP A 66 1.71 -27.45 6.85
C ASP A 66 2.68 -26.40 6.29
N ASP A 67 2.15 -25.36 5.62
CA ASP A 67 2.97 -24.32 4.97
C ASP A 67 2.35 -22.91 5.14
N SER A 68 3.10 -21.99 5.76
CA SER A 68 2.62 -20.70 6.29
C SER A 68 2.36 -19.62 5.24
N ASP A 69 3.06 -19.68 4.10
CA ASP A 69 2.92 -18.66 3.04
C ASP A 69 1.57 -18.75 2.31
N VAL A 70 0.99 -19.95 2.31
CA VAL A 70 -0.29 -20.22 1.63
C VAL A 70 -1.47 -19.73 2.46
N MET A 71 -1.32 -19.65 3.79
CA MET A 71 -2.33 -19.07 4.69
C MET A 71 -2.48 -17.56 4.50
N SER A 72 -1.38 -16.85 4.16
CA SER A 72 -1.44 -15.42 3.82
C SER A 72 -2.20 -15.19 2.51
N LEU A 73 -1.96 -16.03 1.50
CA LEU A 73 -2.67 -15.97 0.22
C LEU A 73 -4.14 -16.37 0.35
N LEU A 74 -4.46 -17.35 1.19
CA LEU A 74 -5.83 -17.76 1.47
C LEU A 74 -6.59 -16.73 2.29
N ALA A 75 -5.97 -16.08 3.28
CA ALA A 75 -6.59 -14.96 3.99
C ALA A 75 -6.84 -13.76 3.05
N THR A 76 -5.95 -13.54 2.09
CA THR A 76 -6.12 -12.52 1.05
C THR A 76 -7.26 -12.89 0.09
N LEU A 77 -7.35 -14.16 -0.32
CA LEU A 77 -8.44 -14.67 -1.18
C LEU A 77 -9.78 -14.71 -0.44
N ASP A 78 -9.80 -15.06 0.84
CA ASP A 78 -10.99 -15.05 1.69
C ASP A 78 -11.47 -13.61 1.89
N TRP A 79 -10.56 -12.66 2.16
CA TRP A 79 -10.90 -11.23 2.18
C TRP A 79 -11.48 -10.77 0.83
N ILE A 80 -10.92 -11.17 -0.30
CA ILE A 80 -11.45 -10.85 -1.64
C ILE A 80 -12.84 -11.46 -1.84
N ILE A 81 -13.07 -12.70 -1.39
CA ILE A 81 -14.34 -13.42 -1.57
C ILE A 81 -15.41 -12.88 -0.63
N THR A 82 -15.09 -12.63 0.65
CA THR A 82 -16.01 -11.99 1.62
C THR A 82 -16.38 -10.57 1.16
N SER A 83 -15.41 -9.82 0.61
CA SER A 83 -15.67 -8.51 -0.01
C SER A 83 -16.59 -8.60 -1.24
N ARG A 84 -16.66 -9.78 -1.89
CA ARG A 84 -17.49 -10.03 -3.07
C ARG A 84 -18.86 -10.60 -2.72
N SER A 85 -19.00 -11.28 -1.58
CA SER A 85 -20.29 -11.82 -1.09
C SER A 85 -21.18 -10.77 -0.42
N ASP A 86 -20.64 -9.63 -0.01
CA ASP A 86 -21.44 -8.49 0.50
C ASP A 86 -22.16 -7.69 -0.60
N MET A 87 -22.09 -8.12 -1.87
CA MET A 87 -22.75 -7.44 -3.00
C MET A 87 -24.09 -8.03 -3.45
N ASP A 88 -24.72 -8.96 -2.70
CA ASP A 88 -26.08 -9.45 -3.02
C ASP A 88 -27.13 -9.01 -1.98
N ASN A 89 -27.09 -7.74 -1.58
CA ASN A 89 -28.24 -7.10 -0.96
C ASN A 89 -28.35 -5.67 -1.50
N GLY A 90 -29.44 -5.38 -2.21
CA GLY A 90 -29.55 -4.23 -3.10
C GLY A 90 -29.35 -2.87 -2.43
N HIS A 91 -28.15 -2.31 -2.60
CA HIS A 91 -27.85 -0.88 -2.44
C HIS A 91 -27.18 -0.39 -3.72
N GLY A 92 -27.54 0.82 -4.17
CA GLY A 92 -27.02 1.45 -5.39
C GLY A 92 -25.48 1.57 -5.41
N PRO A 93 -24.88 2.04 -6.52
CA PRO A 93 -23.42 2.07 -6.68
C PRO A 93 -22.79 2.71 -5.44
N SER A 94 -21.93 1.95 -4.75
CA SER A 94 -21.29 2.37 -3.52
C SER A 94 -20.51 3.65 -3.80
N ASN A 95 -21.02 4.78 -3.29
CA ASN A 95 -20.45 6.11 -3.50
C ASN A 95 -19.22 6.34 -2.60
N THR A 96 -18.41 5.30 -2.43
CA THR A 96 -17.27 5.22 -1.52
C THR A 96 -15.97 5.21 -2.31
N LEU A 97 -14.96 5.89 -1.78
CA LEU A 97 -13.62 6.00 -2.35
C LEU A 97 -12.60 5.59 -1.30
N MET A 98 -11.82 4.55 -1.60
CA MET A 98 -10.72 4.11 -0.76
C MET A 98 -9.40 4.67 -1.32
N LEU A 99 -8.63 5.35 -0.47
CA LEU A 99 -7.34 5.93 -0.81
C LEU A 99 -6.25 5.30 0.05
N GLU A 100 -5.30 4.63 -0.60
CA GLU A 100 -4.14 4.03 0.05
C GLU A 100 -2.98 5.02 0.13
N PHE A 101 -2.27 5.01 1.27
CA PHE A 101 -1.04 5.78 1.42
C PHE A 101 0.08 5.16 0.59
N LYS A 102 0.65 5.94 -0.32
CA LYS A 102 1.78 5.51 -1.14
C LYS A 102 3.06 6.08 -0.58
N GLU A 103 4.06 5.23 -0.36
CA GLU A 103 5.39 5.70 -0.01
C GLU A 103 5.96 6.55 -1.15
N ASP A 104 6.61 7.66 -0.82
CA ASP A 104 7.39 8.48 -1.75
C ASP A 104 8.89 8.31 -1.44
N PRO A 105 9.54 7.27 -2.00
CA PRO A 105 10.93 6.96 -1.69
C PRO A 105 11.88 8.03 -2.22
N ALA A 106 11.53 8.70 -3.32
CA ALA A 106 12.35 9.76 -3.90
C ALA A 106 12.37 11.00 -3.00
N LEU A 107 11.21 11.43 -2.52
CA LEU A 107 11.12 12.56 -1.57
C LEU A 107 11.75 12.19 -0.21
N THR A 108 11.52 10.96 0.26
CA THR A 108 12.19 10.43 1.46
C THR A 108 13.71 10.52 1.33
N GLU A 109 14.27 10.04 0.23
CA GLU A 109 15.73 10.08 0.01
C GLU A 109 16.25 11.50 -0.12
N MET A 110 15.56 12.39 -0.84
CA MET A 110 15.93 13.80 -0.93
C MET A 110 16.01 14.45 0.46
N MET A 111 15.04 14.19 1.33
CA MET A 111 15.05 14.69 2.70
C MET A 111 16.16 14.07 3.56
N ARG A 112 16.52 12.79 3.34
CA ARG A 112 17.69 12.17 4.01
C ARG A 112 19.01 12.76 3.55
N LEU A 113 19.17 12.98 2.25
CA LEU A 113 20.36 13.61 1.66
C LEU A 113 20.58 15.01 2.22
N ARG A 114 19.51 15.76 2.50
CA ARG A 114 19.59 17.06 3.19
C ARG A 114 20.25 16.92 4.56
N VAL A 115 19.86 15.93 5.36
CA VAL A 115 20.49 15.65 6.67
C VAL A 115 21.97 15.34 6.51
N SER A 116 22.31 14.41 5.61
CA SER A 116 23.70 14.02 5.35
C SER A 116 24.54 15.18 4.80
N SER A 117 23.95 16.08 4.00
CA SER A 117 24.63 17.26 3.48
C SER A 117 24.96 18.27 4.59
N LEU A 118 24.04 18.51 5.52
CA LEU A 118 24.29 19.38 6.67
C LEU A 118 25.40 18.79 7.56
N GLN A 119 25.35 17.49 7.83
CA GLN A 119 26.37 16.79 8.62
C GLN A 119 27.76 16.88 7.98
N ARG A 120 27.87 16.60 6.67
CA ARG A 120 29.15 16.64 5.95
C ARG A 120 29.73 18.05 5.83
N SER A 121 28.87 19.06 5.63
CA SER A 121 29.31 20.44 5.43
C SER A 121 29.49 21.22 6.73
N GLY A 122 29.06 20.68 7.88
CA GLY A 122 29.09 21.38 9.17
C GLY A 122 28.11 22.55 9.28
N HIS A 123 27.26 22.78 8.28
CA HIS A 123 26.27 23.85 8.31
C HIS A 123 25.11 23.50 9.25
N LYS A 124 24.54 24.54 9.86
CA LYS A 124 23.30 24.40 10.63
C LYS A 124 22.12 24.35 9.66
N ARG A 125 21.08 23.61 10.06
CA ARG A 125 19.75 23.68 9.42
C ARG A 125 19.18 25.10 9.52
N GLN A 126 18.25 25.44 8.64
CA GLN A 126 17.48 26.68 8.77
C GLN A 126 16.67 26.66 10.07
N ASP A 127 16.39 27.85 10.61
CA ASP A 127 15.57 27.95 11.81
C ASP A 127 14.16 27.40 11.53
N GLY A 128 13.66 26.57 12.45
CA GLY A 128 12.40 25.85 12.27
C GLY A 128 12.38 24.72 11.23
N GLU A 129 13.49 24.44 10.52
CA GLU A 129 13.58 23.36 9.53
C GLU A 129 13.37 21.99 10.17
N ARG A 130 12.48 21.20 9.58
CA ARG A 130 12.17 19.83 9.96
C ARG A 130 13.00 18.86 9.14
N LEU A 131 14.07 18.36 9.75
CA LEU A 131 14.89 17.29 9.20
C LEU A 131 14.22 15.93 9.40
N LEU A 132 14.20 15.08 8.38
CA LEU A 132 13.61 13.74 8.47
C LEU A 132 14.40 12.85 9.44
N LEU A 133 13.71 12.13 10.31
CA LEU A 133 14.36 11.20 11.24
C LEU A 133 14.71 9.87 10.53
N PRO A 134 15.66 9.08 11.06
CA PRO A 134 16.05 7.80 10.45
C PRO A 134 14.89 6.81 10.31
N HIS A 135 13.95 6.86 11.25
CA HIS A 135 12.80 5.97 11.33
C HIS A 135 11.52 6.57 10.74
N GLU A 136 11.65 7.66 9.98
CA GLU A 136 10.55 8.30 9.27
C GLU A 136 10.67 8.09 7.76
N ALA A 137 9.53 7.96 7.10
CA ALA A 137 9.42 7.96 5.66
C ALA A 137 8.28 8.89 5.22
N VAL A 138 8.37 9.40 4.00
CA VAL A 138 7.37 10.28 3.41
C VAL A 138 6.36 9.44 2.65
N TYR A 139 5.08 9.70 2.91
CA TYR A 139 3.95 9.10 2.21
C TYR A 139 3.11 10.18 1.56
N ARG A 140 2.28 9.78 0.60
CA ARG A 140 1.31 10.67 -0.04
C ARG A 140 -0.03 10.01 -0.27
N LEU A 141 -1.05 10.84 -0.34
CA LEU A 141 -2.37 10.50 -0.86
C LEU A 141 -2.61 11.28 -2.16
N ASP A 142 -3.12 10.57 -3.17
CA ASP A 142 -3.51 11.14 -4.45
C ASP A 142 -5.06 11.21 -4.49
N PHE A 143 -5.61 12.42 -4.39
CA PHE A 143 -7.04 12.68 -4.42
C PHE A 143 -7.54 12.82 -5.87
N HIS A 144 -8.24 11.79 -6.34
CA HIS A 144 -8.88 11.77 -7.66
C HIS A 144 -10.24 12.51 -7.64
N ASN A 145 -10.83 12.70 -6.45
CA ASN A 145 -11.97 13.56 -6.16
C ASN A 145 -11.61 14.42 -4.93
N GLN A 146 -12.09 15.67 -4.87
CA GLN A 146 -11.81 16.64 -3.81
C GLN A 146 -13.04 16.98 -2.94
N GLU A 147 -14.23 16.51 -3.33
CA GLU A 147 -15.47 16.61 -2.56
C GLU A 147 -15.69 15.30 -1.81
N LEU A 148 -15.06 15.21 -0.64
CA LEU A 148 -14.96 14.00 0.15
C LEU A 148 -15.49 14.26 1.56
N ASN A 149 -16.23 13.30 2.11
CA ASN A 149 -16.45 13.19 3.55
C ASN A 149 -15.67 12.01 4.10
N PHE A 150 -14.95 12.23 5.18
CA PHE A 150 -14.25 11.15 5.86
C PHE A 150 -15.24 10.13 6.43
N SER A 151 -14.98 8.84 6.22
CA SER A 151 -15.78 7.76 6.78
C SER A 151 -15.03 7.01 7.87
N ARG A 152 -13.91 6.37 7.53
CA ARG A 152 -13.11 5.59 8.49
C ARG A 152 -11.67 5.38 8.04
N TRP A 153 -10.84 4.99 9.02
CA TRP A 153 -9.50 4.47 8.78
C TRP A 153 -9.53 2.96 8.60
N TYR A 154 -8.72 2.48 7.67
CA TYR A 154 -8.31 1.08 7.59
C TYR A 154 -6.82 1.03 7.90
N PHE A 155 -6.46 0.30 8.95
CA PHE A 155 -5.09 0.21 9.40
C PHE A 155 -4.80 -1.20 9.90
N SER A 156 -3.73 -1.80 9.41
CA SER A 156 -3.22 -3.07 9.90
C SER A 156 -1.70 -3.03 10.05
N LEU A 157 -1.21 -3.64 11.13
CA LEU A 157 0.19 -3.78 11.43
C LEU A 157 0.41 -5.21 11.94
N ALA A 158 1.12 -6.02 11.16
CA ALA A 158 1.34 -7.43 11.50
C ALA A 158 2.21 -7.59 12.75
N ALA A 159 3.22 -6.72 12.91
CA ALA A 159 4.17 -6.81 14.02
C ALA A 159 3.77 -5.94 15.22
N ARG A 160 4.50 -6.10 16.33
CA ARG A 160 4.49 -5.15 17.45
C ARG A 160 5.14 -3.83 17.03
N GLY A 161 4.78 -2.76 17.73
CA GLY A 161 5.42 -1.46 17.57
C GLY A 161 4.42 -0.31 17.51
N ARG A 162 4.93 0.86 17.13
CA ARG A 162 4.15 2.10 17.03
C ARG A 162 4.38 2.77 15.69
N VAL A 163 3.29 3.17 15.05
CA VAL A 163 3.31 4.00 13.84
C VAL A 163 2.57 5.29 14.16
N THR A 164 3.25 6.42 13.91
CA THR A 164 2.63 7.74 13.98
C THR A 164 2.58 8.35 12.58
N ILE A 165 1.39 8.75 12.16
CA ILE A 165 1.11 9.41 10.89
C ILE A 165 0.88 10.89 11.17
N THR A 166 1.69 11.75 10.57
CA THR A 166 1.57 13.20 10.71
C THR A 166 1.31 13.81 9.34
N GLY A 167 0.17 14.49 9.19
CA GLY A 167 -0.13 15.23 7.97
C GLY A 167 0.77 16.44 7.81
N ILE A 168 1.03 16.84 6.56
CA ILE A 168 1.76 18.06 6.23
C ILE A 168 0.81 19.06 5.59
N CYS A 169 0.92 20.33 5.98
CA CYS A 169 0.14 21.43 5.43
C CYS A 169 0.25 21.48 3.90
N GLN A 170 -0.90 21.58 3.23
CA GLN A 170 -1.02 21.60 1.76
C GLN A 170 -0.29 22.77 1.07
N LEU A 171 0.09 23.80 1.82
CA LEU A 171 0.87 24.92 1.29
C LEU A 171 2.35 24.58 1.11
N TRP A 172 2.86 23.52 1.75
CA TRP A 172 4.22 23.06 1.53
C TRP A 172 4.36 22.47 0.13
N THR A 173 5.42 22.84 -0.57
CA THR A 173 5.76 22.32 -1.89
C THR A 173 7.19 21.79 -1.82
N PRO A 174 7.39 20.45 -1.87
CA PRO A 174 8.68 19.82 -1.58
C PRO A 174 9.82 20.29 -2.50
N ASP A 175 9.51 20.64 -3.75
CA ASP A 175 10.50 21.12 -4.73
C ASP A 175 10.95 22.57 -4.48
N LEU A 176 10.21 23.34 -3.70
CA LEU A 176 10.44 24.78 -3.53
C LEU A 176 11.09 25.14 -2.20
N THR A 177 10.77 24.40 -1.13
CA THR A 177 11.18 24.75 0.23
C THR A 177 11.43 23.52 1.09
N TYR A 178 12.38 23.61 2.02
CA TYR A 178 12.50 22.62 3.08
C TYR A 178 11.25 22.60 3.96
N LEU A 179 10.89 21.41 4.46
CA LEU A 179 9.80 21.24 5.40
C LEU A 179 10.11 21.99 6.70
N MET A 180 9.12 22.69 7.25
CA MET A 180 9.22 23.40 8.52
C MET A 180 8.35 22.71 9.58
N THR A 181 8.78 22.69 10.84
CA THR A 181 8.04 22.02 11.93
C THR A 181 6.61 22.55 12.08
N ARG A 182 6.40 23.86 11.87
CA ARG A 182 5.08 24.50 11.91
C ARG A 182 4.11 24.06 10.81
N GLN A 183 4.59 23.36 9.79
CA GLN A 183 3.77 22.82 8.70
C GLN A 183 3.26 21.42 9.00
N LEU A 184 3.71 20.80 10.10
CA LEU A 184 3.15 19.54 10.57
C LEU A 184 1.77 19.80 11.20
N LEU A 185 0.81 18.97 10.84
CA LEU A 185 -0.58 19.09 11.29
C LEU A 185 -0.78 18.36 12.61
N ASP A 186 -1.79 18.82 13.33
CA ASP A 186 -2.30 18.24 14.59
C ASP A 186 -3.83 18.10 14.48
N PRO A 187 -4.48 17.05 15.00
CA PRO A 187 -3.87 15.88 15.63
C PRO A 187 -3.06 15.03 14.65
N ASN A 188 -2.18 14.20 15.21
CA ASN A 188 -1.53 13.11 14.47
C ASN A 188 -2.28 11.79 14.70
N GLY A 189 -2.25 10.90 13.73
CA GLY A 189 -2.78 9.55 13.91
C GLY A 189 -1.72 8.65 14.52
N THR A 190 -2.02 7.97 15.63
CA THR A 190 -1.07 7.03 16.24
C THR A 190 -1.72 5.67 16.47
N PHE A 191 -1.05 4.63 15.98
CA PHE A 191 -1.42 3.22 16.11
C PHE A 191 -0.31 2.45 16.79
N TRP A 192 -0.63 1.57 17.73
CA TRP A 192 0.39 0.77 18.40
C TRP A 192 -0.09 -0.58 18.93
N ARG A 193 0.87 -1.49 19.09
CA ARG A 193 0.77 -2.73 19.87
C ARG A 193 2.00 -2.79 20.78
N ASN A 194 1.78 -2.89 22.10
CA ASN A 194 2.86 -2.93 23.07
C ASN A 194 3.63 -4.26 23.01
N ALA A 195 4.82 -4.29 23.60
CA ALA A 195 5.63 -5.52 23.72
C ALA A 195 4.86 -6.66 24.41
N GLU A 196 4.12 -6.33 25.46
CA GLU A 196 3.37 -7.28 26.29
C GLU A 196 2.03 -7.70 25.70
N ASP A 197 1.57 -7.03 24.63
CA ASP A 197 0.32 -7.39 23.99
C ASP A 197 0.52 -8.68 23.15
N PRO A 198 -0.47 -9.61 23.16
CA PRO A 198 -0.48 -10.75 22.23
C PRO A 198 -0.43 -10.28 20.77
N GLU A 199 0.19 -11.05 19.87
CA GLU A 199 0.28 -10.66 18.45
C GLU A 199 -1.10 -10.55 17.78
N GLU A 200 -2.05 -11.36 18.23
CA GLU A 200 -3.44 -11.36 17.78
C GLU A 200 -4.28 -10.23 18.40
N SER A 201 -3.73 -9.44 19.33
CA SER A 201 -4.49 -8.35 19.92
C SER A 201 -4.80 -7.28 18.87
N PRO A 202 -5.99 -6.64 18.95
CA PRO A 202 -6.29 -5.49 18.12
C PRO A 202 -5.27 -4.38 18.40
N LEU A 203 -5.00 -3.57 17.38
CA LEU A 203 -4.18 -2.37 17.54
C LEU A 203 -4.89 -1.38 18.46
N LYS A 204 -4.11 -0.59 19.18
CA LYS A 204 -4.58 0.54 19.96
C LYS A 204 -4.42 1.81 19.14
N TRP A 205 -5.39 2.70 19.25
CA TRP A 205 -5.35 4.05 18.66
C TRP A 205 -6.16 5.02 19.51
N LEU A 206 -5.94 6.31 19.31
CA LEU A 206 -6.71 7.39 19.94
C LEU A 206 -7.90 7.73 19.04
N GLU A 207 -9.08 7.17 19.33
CA GLU A 207 -10.26 7.26 18.46
C GLU A 207 -10.66 8.69 18.09
N ALA A 208 -10.69 9.60 19.07
CA ALA A 208 -11.04 11.01 18.83
C ALA A 208 -10.04 11.71 17.88
N ASP A 209 -8.74 11.57 18.16
CA ASP A 209 -7.68 12.14 17.34
C ASP A 209 -7.70 11.58 15.92
N MET A 210 -7.94 10.27 15.78
CA MET A 210 -8.03 9.61 14.47
C MET A 210 -9.24 10.11 13.66
N GLN A 211 -10.39 10.29 14.32
CA GLN A 211 -11.59 10.81 13.67
C GLN A 211 -11.37 12.25 13.18
N GLU A 212 -10.92 13.14 14.06
CA GLU A 212 -10.63 14.54 13.72
C GLU A 212 -9.56 14.63 12.62
N PHE A 213 -8.52 13.79 12.69
CA PHE A 213 -7.47 13.78 11.68
C PHE A 213 -8.00 13.36 10.30
N GLY A 214 -8.88 12.36 10.23
CA GLY A 214 -9.52 11.94 8.99
C GLY A 214 -10.38 13.04 8.36
N GLU A 215 -11.22 13.70 9.16
CA GLU A 215 -12.04 14.84 8.73
C GLU A 215 -11.18 16.00 8.21
N ARG A 216 -10.07 16.29 8.89
CA ARG A 216 -9.12 17.31 8.47
C ARG A 216 -8.45 16.95 7.13
N ILE A 217 -8.17 15.69 6.86
CA ILE A 217 -7.65 15.24 5.56
C ILE A 217 -8.69 15.49 4.46
N ALA A 218 -9.97 15.18 4.70
CA ALA A 218 -11.05 15.45 3.75
C ALA A 218 -11.14 16.95 3.41
N GLU A 219 -11.11 17.84 4.41
CA GLU A 219 -11.12 19.29 4.17
C GLU A 219 -9.87 19.76 3.39
N LEU A 220 -8.70 19.17 3.68
CA LEU A 220 -7.46 19.51 2.99
C LEU A 220 -7.38 18.96 1.56
N ALA A 221 -8.15 17.92 1.24
CA ALA A 221 -8.27 17.41 -0.14
C ALA A 221 -8.84 18.46 -1.09
N LYS A 222 -9.68 19.39 -0.59
CA LYS A 222 -10.21 20.54 -1.36
C LYS A 222 -9.13 21.50 -1.86
N VAL A 223 -7.98 21.55 -1.17
CA VAL A 223 -6.90 22.50 -1.48
C VAL A 223 -6.04 22.02 -2.64
N ARG A 224 -5.62 20.75 -2.66
CA ARG A 224 -4.75 20.16 -3.68
C ARG A 224 -5.00 18.66 -3.84
N LYS A 225 -4.73 18.16 -5.05
CA LYS A 225 -4.89 16.73 -5.41
C LYS A 225 -3.85 15.79 -4.80
N VAL A 226 -2.78 16.32 -4.20
CA VAL A 226 -1.76 15.50 -3.53
C VAL A 226 -1.52 16.08 -2.16
N MET A 227 -1.51 15.25 -1.13
CA MET A 227 -1.12 15.62 0.23
C MET A 227 0.00 14.70 0.72
N TYR A 228 0.97 15.28 1.42
CA TYR A 228 2.10 14.56 1.97
C TYR A 228 1.95 14.32 3.47
N PHE A 229 2.57 13.23 3.93
CA PHE A 229 2.53 12.75 5.30
C PHE A 229 3.92 12.26 5.72
N LEU A 230 4.22 12.38 7.00
CA LEU A 230 5.34 11.67 7.62
C LEU A 230 4.81 10.47 8.37
N PHE A 231 5.34 9.29 8.07
CA PHE A 231 5.10 8.08 8.85
C PHE A 231 6.34 7.82 9.69
N ALA A 232 6.19 7.81 11.01
CA ALA A 232 7.24 7.49 11.97
C ALA A 232 7.04 6.09 12.52
N PHE A 233 7.99 5.20 12.25
CA PHE A 233 7.99 3.81 12.69
C PHE A 233 8.85 3.67 13.95
N LYS A 234 8.28 3.20 15.05
CA LYS A 234 8.97 3.03 16.34
C LYS A 234 8.70 1.64 16.89
N GLU A 235 9.52 1.24 17.88
CA GLU A 235 9.28 0.02 18.66
C GLU A 235 9.19 -1.25 17.79
N SER A 236 10.06 -1.35 16.77
CA SER A 236 10.14 -2.48 15.82
C SER A 236 9.08 -2.49 14.71
N ALA A 237 8.23 -1.46 14.62
CA ALA A 237 7.37 -1.28 13.45
C ALA A 237 8.23 -1.09 12.20
N VAL A 238 7.80 -1.71 11.09
CA VAL A 238 8.46 -1.63 9.79
C VAL A 238 7.42 -1.41 8.69
N ALA A 239 7.78 -0.64 7.67
CA ALA A 239 6.88 -0.29 6.57
C ALA A 239 6.32 -1.50 5.82
N ALA A 240 7.12 -2.57 5.65
CA ALA A 240 6.71 -3.78 4.94
C ALA A 240 5.51 -4.51 5.59
N ASN A 241 5.25 -4.27 6.88
CA ASN A 241 4.21 -4.94 7.65
C ASN A 241 2.98 -4.03 7.89
N LEU A 242 2.93 -2.87 7.23
CA LEU A 242 1.90 -1.86 7.39
C LEU A 242 0.98 -1.85 6.16
N SER A 243 -0.32 -1.91 6.39
CA SER A 243 -1.33 -1.45 5.41
C SER A 243 -2.11 -0.31 6.04
N CYS A 244 -2.24 0.79 5.30
CA CYS A 244 -2.98 1.97 5.76
C CYS A 244 -3.72 2.61 4.59
N SER A 245 -5.03 2.78 4.75
CA SER A 245 -5.89 3.46 3.79
C SER A 245 -7.01 4.21 4.50
N LEU A 246 -7.62 5.14 3.77
CA LEU A 246 -8.75 5.94 4.20
C LEU A 246 -9.94 5.65 3.31
N GLU A 247 -11.11 5.53 3.91
CA GLU A 247 -12.37 5.50 3.19
C GLU A 247 -13.07 6.86 3.31
N PHE A 248 -13.50 7.34 2.16
CA PHE A 248 -14.31 8.54 2.01
C PHE A 248 -15.64 8.19 1.35
N THR A 249 -16.68 8.96 1.64
CA THR A 249 -17.87 9.03 0.78
C THR A 249 -17.75 10.25 -0.11
N LEU A 250 -18.22 10.14 -1.36
CA LEU A 250 -18.28 11.29 -2.25
C LEU A 250 -19.49 12.15 -1.86
N ASP A 251 -19.29 13.45 -1.71
CA ASP A 251 -20.40 14.39 -1.66
C ASP A 251 -21.19 14.32 -2.98
N LYS A 252 -22.52 14.46 -2.88
CA LYS A 252 -23.42 14.45 -4.03
C LYS A 252 -23.64 15.86 -4.58
#